data_AF-A0A6A6IBW5-F1
#
_entry.id   AF-A0A6A6IBW5-F1
#
_cell.length_a   1.000
_cell.length_b   1.000
_cell.length_c   1.000
_cell.angle_alpha   90.00
_cell.angle_beta   90.00
_cell.angle_gamma   90.00
#
_symmetry.space_group_name_H-M   'P 1'
#
loop_
_entity.id
_entity.type
_entity.pdbx_description
1 polymer ?
#
loop_
_entity_poly.entity_id
_entity_poly.type
_entity_poly.pdbx_seq_one_letter_code
_entity_poly.pdbx_strand_id
1 'polypeptide(L)'
;MKALLPLVAFGTTLSSALPSQERSTPCPYHKGGTAREPLLKDEYTVELNPGYTLEEHYDFIGFDLSAKAKKFDVKNRLNMYGVKIDEDTMHNIIRYDPGVLRVSHNMVLGSEKPWYKKYTLVNETDADDEPQKRWSRQGGMFHYSTGHINEWE
;
A
#
# COMPACT_ATOMS: atom_id res chain seq x y z
N MET A 1 32.64 15.49 62.13
CA MET A 1 32.30 14.16 61.59
C MET A 1 31.45 14.39 60.34
N LYS A 2 31.96 14.04 59.14
CA LYS A 2 31.27 14.26 57.85
C LYS A 2 30.37 13.05 57.56
N ALA A 3 29.06 13.27 57.44
CA ALA A 3 28.12 12.26 57.00
C ALA A 3 28.07 12.23 55.46
N LEU A 4 28.39 11.08 54.88
CA LEU A 4 28.26 10.78 53.45
C LEU A 4 26.91 10.09 53.23
N LEU A 5 26.05 10.70 52.42
CA LEU A 5 24.81 10.10 51.91
C LEU A 5 25.15 9.12 50.76
N PRO A 6 24.58 7.91 50.70
CA PRO A 6 24.66 7.08 49.52
C PRO A 6 23.54 7.46 48.54
N LEU A 7 23.92 7.91 47.35
CA LEU A 7 23.02 8.11 46.22
C LEU A 7 22.82 6.74 45.54
N VAL A 8 21.67 6.12 45.73
CA VAL A 8 21.30 4.89 45.03
C VAL A 8 20.77 5.26 43.65
N ALA A 9 21.60 5.08 42.61
CA ALA A 9 21.17 5.20 41.23
C ALA A 9 20.46 3.91 40.80
N PHE A 10 19.13 3.95 40.71
CA PHE A 10 18.34 2.92 40.02
C PHE A 10 18.52 3.10 38.51
N GLY A 11 19.53 2.44 37.95
CA GLY A 11 19.65 2.26 36.50
C GLY A 11 18.68 1.17 36.04
N THR A 12 17.43 1.51 35.79
CA THR A 12 16.55 0.63 35.01
C THR A 12 16.90 0.78 33.54
N THR A 13 17.75 -0.10 33.02
CA THR A 13 17.84 -0.31 31.58
C THR A 13 16.57 -1.04 31.16
N LEU A 14 15.53 -0.29 30.78
CA LEU A 14 14.43 -0.86 29.99
C LEU A 14 15.02 -1.25 28.63
N SER A 15 15.52 -2.46 28.53
CA SER A 15 15.67 -3.12 27.24
C SER A 15 14.26 -3.54 26.82
N SER A 16 13.56 -2.65 26.12
CA SER A 16 12.37 -2.99 25.36
C SER A 16 12.81 -3.80 24.14
N ALA A 17 13.29 -5.02 24.38
CA ALA A 17 13.22 -6.04 23.35
C ALA A 17 11.72 -6.25 23.13
N LEU A 18 11.19 -5.61 22.09
CA LEU A 18 9.82 -5.81 21.64
C LEU A 18 9.58 -7.32 21.63
N PRO A 19 8.51 -7.81 22.29
CA PRO A 19 8.19 -9.22 22.20
C PRO A 19 8.13 -9.54 20.72
N SER A 20 8.84 -10.60 20.31
CA SER A 20 8.70 -11.21 19.00
C SER A 20 7.26 -11.70 18.90
N GLN A 21 6.35 -10.77 18.64
CA GLN A 21 4.94 -10.99 18.50
C GLN A 21 4.82 -12.02 17.38
N GLU A 22 4.28 -13.20 17.69
CA GLU A 22 4.18 -14.28 16.72
C GLU A 22 3.56 -13.70 15.45
N ARG A 23 4.31 -13.76 14.35
CA ARG A 23 3.90 -13.21 13.08
C ARG A 23 2.60 -13.92 12.67
N SER A 24 1.51 -13.16 12.64
CA SER A 24 0.15 -13.63 12.34
C SER A 24 0.08 -14.22 10.93
N THR A 25 -1.05 -14.79 10.50
CA THR A 25 -1.25 -15.05 9.06
C THR A 25 -1.10 -13.74 8.28
N PRO A 26 -0.40 -13.74 7.13
CA PRO A 26 -0.16 -12.50 6.41
C PRO A 26 -1.48 -11.90 5.93
N CYS A 27 -1.61 -10.57 6.03
CA CYS A 27 -2.80 -9.86 5.57
C CYS A 27 -3.09 -10.15 4.09
N PRO A 28 -4.33 -9.97 3.63
CA PRO A 28 -4.69 -10.07 2.22
C PRO A 28 -3.78 -9.23 1.33
N TYR A 29 -3.42 -9.80 0.18
CA TYR A 29 -2.61 -9.15 -0.85
C TYR A 29 -3.36 -9.12 -2.18
N HIS A 30 -3.49 -7.91 -2.73
CA HIS A 30 -4.13 -7.69 -4.03
C HIS A 30 -3.12 -7.25 -5.07
N LYS A 31 -3.15 -7.91 -6.23
CA LYS A 31 -2.40 -7.54 -7.45
C LYS A 31 -3.37 -7.41 -8.62
N GLY A 32 -3.66 -6.18 -9.04
CA GLY A 32 -4.64 -5.87 -10.09
C GLY A 32 -4.04 -5.62 -11.47
N GLY A 33 -2.72 -5.76 -11.62
CA GLY A 33 -2.02 -5.37 -12.84
C GLY A 33 -2.47 -6.13 -14.09
N THR A 34 -2.50 -5.44 -15.22
CA THR A 34 -2.79 -6.01 -16.54
C THR A 34 -1.65 -5.68 -17.51
N ALA A 35 -1.63 -6.28 -18.71
CA ALA A 35 -0.68 -5.87 -19.75
C ALA A 35 -0.78 -4.37 -20.09
N ARG A 36 -1.97 -3.77 -19.93
CA ARG A 36 -2.17 -2.33 -20.14
C ARG A 36 -1.79 -1.51 -18.92
N GLU A 37 -1.82 -2.08 -17.72
CA GLU A 37 -1.58 -1.44 -16.42
C GLU A 37 -0.59 -2.29 -15.64
N PRO A 38 0.69 -2.31 -16.06
CA PRO A 38 1.68 -3.15 -15.42
C PRO A 38 1.88 -2.71 -13.97
N LEU A 39 2.23 -3.67 -13.12
CA LEU A 39 2.55 -3.41 -11.72
C LEU A 39 3.80 -2.52 -11.64
N LEU A 40 3.77 -1.55 -10.74
CA LEU A 40 4.91 -0.70 -10.44
C LEU A 40 5.84 -1.47 -9.52
N LYS A 41 7.04 -1.80 -10.02
CA LYS A 41 8.04 -2.55 -9.26
C LYS A 41 8.28 -1.93 -7.88
N ASP A 42 8.11 -2.76 -6.85
CA ASP A 42 8.36 -2.45 -5.44
C ASP A 42 7.48 -1.32 -4.89
N GLU A 43 6.35 -0.98 -5.53
CA GLU A 43 5.46 0.10 -5.07
C GLU A 43 4.11 -0.44 -4.60
N TYR A 44 3.73 -0.10 -3.38
CA TYR A 44 2.57 -0.67 -2.69
C TYR A 44 1.72 0.41 -2.03
N THR A 45 0.45 0.09 -1.81
CA THR A 45 -0.45 0.80 -0.89
C THR A 45 -0.80 -0.14 0.25
N VAL A 46 -0.59 0.32 1.47
CA VAL A 46 -0.86 -0.43 2.70
C VAL A 46 -1.97 0.27 3.47
N GLU A 47 -2.99 -0.48 3.85
CA GLU A 47 -4.12 -0.01 4.65
C GLU A 47 -4.03 -0.60 6.04
N LEU A 48 -4.16 0.25 7.06
CA LEU A 48 -4.10 -0.12 8.47
C LEU A 48 -5.51 -0.27 9.05
N ASN A 49 -5.65 -1.15 10.03
CA ASN A 49 -6.90 -1.32 10.78
C ASN A 49 -7.35 -0.01 11.42
N PRO A 50 -8.67 0.27 11.52
CA PRO A 50 -9.16 1.47 12.18
C PRO A 50 -8.62 1.61 13.62
N GLY A 51 -8.04 2.76 13.93
CA GLY A 51 -7.45 3.03 15.24
C GLY A 51 -6.00 2.56 15.41
N TYR A 52 -5.46 1.78 14.46
CA TYR A 52 -4.05 1.41 14.44
C TYR A 52 -3.22 2.51 13.79
N THR A 53 -2.18 2.96 14.49
CA THR A 53 -1.36 4.11 14.13
C THR A 53 -0.11 3.70 13.35
N LEU A 54 0.49 4.66 12.65
CA LEU A 54 1.78 4.46 12.00
C LEU A 54 2.92 4.23 13.00
N GLU A 55 2.84 4.80 14.20
CA GLU A 55 3.84 4.59 15.25
C GLU A 55 3.83 3.13 15.73
N GLU A 56 2.65 2.60 16.05
CA GLU A 56 2.48 1.18 16.39
C GLU A 56 2.96 0.26 15.26
N HIS A 57 2.67 0.63 14.00
CA HIS A 57 3.14 -0.10 12.82
C HIS A 57 4.67 -0.13 12.74
N TYR A 58 5.35 1.01 12.97
CA TYR A 58 6.80 1.09 12.95
C TYR A 58 7.45 0.29 14.07
N ASP A 59 6.86 0.34 15.27
CA ASP A 59 7.29 -0.46 16.40
C ASP A 59 7.18 -1.95 16.08
N PHE A 60 6.10 -2.39 15.42
CA PHE A 60 5.93 -3.79 15.04
C PHE A 60 6.98 -4.26 14.02
N ILE A 61 7.16 -3.52 12.92
CA ILE A 61 8.09 -3.91 11.85
C ILE A 61 9.56 -3.65 12.21
N GLY A 62 9.81 -2.86 13.27
CA GLY A 62 11.12 -2.58 13.84
C GLY A 62 11.92 -1.48 13.14
N PHE A 63 11.28 -0.65 12.30
CA PHE A 63 11.92 0.49 11.66
C PHE A 63 10.91 1.51 11.13
N ASP A 64 11.35 2.78 11.06
CA ASP A 64 10.58 3.88 10.48
C ASP A 64 10.63 3.81 8.94
N LEU A 65 9.47 3.59 8.32
CA LEU A 65 9.33 3.56 6.86
C LEU A 65 9.61 4.90 6.21
N SER A 66 9.31 6.02 6.89
CA SER A 66 9.55 7.36 6.35
C SER A 66 11.04 7.67 6.21
N ALA A 67 11.88 7.04 7.04
CA ALA A 67 13.34 7.15 6.98
C ALA A 67 14.00 6.13 6.04
N LYS A 68 13.41 4.93 5.89
CA LYS A 68 14.02 3.81 5.14
C LYS A 68 13.57 3.73 3.67
N ALA A 69 12.32 4.09 3.36
CA ALA A 69 11.74 3.87 2.05
C ALA A 69 12.17 4.93 1.02
N LYS A 70 12.27 4.53 -0.25
CA LYS A 70 12.60 5.46 -1.35
C LYS A 70 11.48 6.46 -1.65
N LYS A 71 10.25 6.06 -1.36
CA LYS A 71 9.04 6.87 -1.46
C LYS A 71 8.13 6.46 -0.30
N PHE A 72 7.55 7.44 0.37
CA PHE A 72 6.59 7.23 1.44
C PHE A 72 5.59 8.39 1.43
N ASP A 73 4.29 8.08 1.34
CA ASP A 73 3.21 9.06 1.30
C ASP A 73 2.06 8.60 2.19
N VAL A 74 1.67 9.44 3.15
CA VAL A 74 0.61 9.08 4.12
C VAL A 74 -0.71 9.72 3.72
N LYS A 75 -1.77 8.91 3.70
CA LYS A 75 -3.14 9.35 3.44
C LYS A 75 -3.95 9.23 4.72
N ASN A 76 -3.73 10.18 5.64
CA ASN A 76 -4.31 10.18 6.99
C ASN A 76 -5.83 9.96 7.02
N ARG A 77 -6.59 10.53 6.06
CA ARG A 77 -8.05 10.39 6.01
C ARG A 77 -8.54 8.96 5.77
N LEU A 78 -7.69 8.10 5.22
CA LEU A 78 -8.04 6.74 4.80
C LEU A 78 -7.25 5.67 5.58
N ASN A 79 -6.52 6.07 6.63
CA ASN A 79 -5.61 5.22 7.40
C ASN A 79 -4.73 4.29 6.54
N MET A 80 -4.13 4.87 5.50
CA MET A 80 -3.30 4.14 4.54
C MET A 80 -2.06 4.94 4.19
N TYR A 81 -1.05 4.25 3.67
CA TYR A 81 0.14 4.87 3.13
C TYR A 81 0.58 4.19 1.82
N GLY A 82 1.21 4.96 0.94
CA GLY A 82 1.93 4.48 -0.22
C GLY A 82 3.43 4.35 0.10
N VAL A 83 4.07 3.27 -0.35
CA VAL A 83 5.49 3.02 -0.08
C VAL A 83 6.19 2.40 -1.28
N LYS A 84 7.46 2.77 -1.48
CA LYS A 84 8.40 2.03 -2.34
C LYS A 84 9.42 1.26 -1.51
N ILE A 85 9.28 -0.07 -1.45
CA ILE A 85 10.09 -0.97 -0.63
C ILE A 85 10.21 -2.35 -1.27
N ASP A 86 11.30 -3.07 -0.99
CA ASP A 86 11.54 -4.40 -1.58
C ASP A 86 10.43 -5.42 -1.23
N GLU A 87 10.22 -6.35 -2.15
CA GLU A 87 9.25 -7.45 -2.02
C GLU A 87 9.43 -8.26 -0.75
N ASP A 88 10.66 -8.53 -0.31
CA ASP A 88 10.93 -9.32 0.90
C ASP A 88 10.39 -8.60 2.14
N THR A 89 10.74 -7.33 2.32
CA THR A 89 10.23 -6.52 3.42
C THR A 89 8.70 -6.40 3.37
N MET A 90 8.12 -6.17 2.19
CA MET A 90 6.66 -6.08 2.06
C MET A 90 5.97 -7.40 2.42
N HIS A 91 6.40 -8.50 1.82
CA HIS A 91 5.68 -9.76 1.90
C HIS A 91 6.00 -10.60 3.13
N ASN A 92 7.19 -10.44 3.72
CA ASN A 92 7.64 -11.23 4.87
C ASN A 92 7.65 -10.44 6.18
N ILE A 93 7.60 -9.09 6.15
CA ILE A 93 7.58 -8.26 7.36
C ILE A 93 6.27 -7.47 7.48
N ILE A 94 5.99 -6.57 6.54
CA ILE A 94 4.84 -5.64 6.65
C ILE A 94 3.51 -6.38 6.65
N ARG A 95 3.32 -7.35 5.74
CA ARG A 95 2.07 -8.14 5.69
C ARG A 95 1.79 -8.96 6.95
N TYR A 96 2.80 -9.21 7.77
CA TYR A 96 2.68 -10.00 8.99
C TYR A 96 2.33 -9.17 10.22
N ASP A 97 2.26 -7.84 10.06
CA ASP A 97 1.75 -6.95 11.09
C ASP A 97 0.23 -7.14 11.28
N PRO A 98 -0.24 -7.50 12.50
CA PRO A 98 -1.66 -7.69 12.78
C PRO A 98 -2.49 -6.40 12.64
N GLY A 99 -1.85 -5.23 12.68
CA GLY A 99 -2.46 -3.93 12.43
C GLY A 99 -2.62 -3.60 10.94
N VAL A 100 -2.05 -4.37 10.03
CA VAL A 100 -2.24 -4.20 8.58
C VAL A 100 -3.50 -4.93 8.13
N LEU A 101 -4.45 -4.17 7.59
CA LEU A 101 -5.72 -4.68 7.07
C LEU A 101 -5.55 -5.32 5.69
N ARG A 102 -4.83 -4.65 4.78
CA ARG A 102 -4.51 -5.18 3.44
C ARG A 102 -3.33 -4.48 2.79
N VAL A 103 -2.74 -5.17 1.82
CA VAL A 103 -1.72 -4.63 0.92
C VAL A 103 -2.19 -4.73 -0.53
N SER A 104 -2.01 -3.66 -1.30
CA SER A 104 -2.25 -3.62 -2.75
C SER A 104 -0.95 -3.26 -3.48
N HIS A 105 -0.59 -4.04 -4.51
CA HIS A 105 0.51 -3.68 -5.41
C HIS A 105 0.04 -2.57 -6.35
N ASN A 106 0.75 -1.45 -6.35
CA ASN A 106 0.42 -0.32 -7.22
C ASN A 106 0.68 -0.69 -8.68
N MET A 107 0.00 0.01 -9.58
CA MET A 107 0.10 -0.19 -11.02
C MET A 107 0.20 1.16 -11.72
N VAL A 108 0.74 1.16 -12.93
CA VAL A 108 0.80 2.37 -13.75
C VAL A 108 -0.62 2.81 -14.07
N LEU A 109 -1.01 3.97 -13.52
CA LEU A 109 -2.31 4.56 -13.82
C LEU A 109 -2.38 4.99 -15.29
N GLY A 110 -3.57 4.92 -15.90
CA GLY A 110 -3.79 5.34 -17.28
C GLY A 110 -3.20 6.72 -17.59
N SER A 111 -3.38 7.68 -16.69
CA SER A 111 -2.89 9.06 -16.78
C SER A 111 -1.36 9.21 -16.81
N GLU A 112 -0.62 8.23 -16.29
CA GLU A 112 0.85 8.25 -16.24
C GLU A 112 1.49 7.62 -17.49
N LYS A 113 0.70 6.97 -18.35
CA LYS A 113 1.22 6.30 -19.54
C LYS A 113 1.63 7.32 -20.60
N PRO A 114 2.82 7.19 -21.22
CA PRO A 114 3.30 8.11 -22.25
C PRO A 114 2.32 8.26 -23.43
N TRP A 115 1.62 7.19 -23.80
CA TRP A 115 0.66 7.20 -24.91
C TRP A 115 -0.65 7.95 -24.61
N TYR A 116 -0.99 8.20 -23.34
CA TYR A 116 -2.18 9.00 -22.97
C TYR A 116 -1.93 10.48 -23.23
N LYS A 117 -0.68 10.96 -23.12
CA LYS A 117 -0.28 12.33 -23.49
C LYS A 117 -0.37 12.60 -25.00
N LYS A 118 -0.56 11.58 -25.84
CA LYS A 118 -0.67 11.71 -27.29
C LYS A 118 -2.10 12.02 -27.77
N TYR A 119 -3.10 11.80 -26.91
CA TYR A 119 -4.47 12.23 -27.18
C TYR A 119 -4.64 13.59 -26.51
N THR A 120 -4.97 14.61 -27.30
CA THR A 120 -5.46 15.88 -26.77
C THR A 120 -6.59 15.58 -25.79
N LEU A 121 -6.56 16.19 -24.60
CA LEU A 121 -7.73 16.28 -23.74
C LEU A 121 -8.86 16.82 -24.61
N VAL A 122 -9.81 15.96 -24.96
CA VAL A 122 -11.03 16.41 -25.62
C VAL A 122 -11.72 17.25 -24.55
N ASN A 123 -11.72 18.57 -24.73
CA ASN A 123 -12.59 19.42 -23.92
C ASN A 123 -14.00 18.87 -24.13
N GLU A 124 -14.69 18.44 -23.08
CA GLU A 124 -16.07 17.94 -23.11
C GLU A 124 -17.09 19.05 -23.44
N THR A 125 -16.76 19.95 -24.37
CA THR A 125 -17.62 21.05 -24.83
C THR A 125 -17.69 21.17 -26.35
N ASP A 126 -17.30 20.13 -27.09
CA ASP A 126 -17.64 20.06 -28.52
C ASP A 126 -18.96 19.32 -28.69
N ALA A 127 -20.01 20.13 -28.84
CA ALA A 127 -21.42 19.76 -28.86
C ALA A 127 -21.89 19.05 -30.14
N ASP A 128 -21.02 18.38 -30.90
CA ASP A 128 -21.34 17.92 -32.27
C ASP A 128 -20.85 16.51 -32.64
N ASP A 129 -20.66 15.60 -31.67
CA ASP A 129 -20.52 14.18 -32.01
C ASP A 129 -21.91 13.53 -32.13
N GLU A 130 -22.37 13.37 -33.38
CA GLU A 130 -23.51 12.52 -33.72
C GLU A 130 -23.39 11.16 -33.00
N PRO A 131 -24.45 10.66 -32.34
CA PRO A 131 -24.37 9.46 -31.53
C PRO A 131 -24.09 8.24 -32.42
N GLN A 132 -22.83 7.82 -32.46
CA GLN A 132 -22.43 6.57 -33.12
C GLN A 132 -23.09 5.39 -32.39
N LYS A 133 -24.20 4.94 -32.97
CA LYS A 133 -24.80 3.59 -32.93
C LYS A 133 -24.69 2.86 -31.57
N ARG A 134 -25.44 3.34 -30.57
CA ARG A 134 -25.81 2.53 -29.39
C ARG A 134 -26.83 1.49 -29.82
N TRP A 135 -26.48 0.21 -29.74
CA TRP A 135 -27.50 -0.84 -29.74
C TRP A 135 -28.19 -0.81 -28.38
N SER A 136 -29.49 -0.52 -28.38
CA SER A 136 -30.34 -0.72 -27.21
C SER A 136 -30.39 -2.22 -26.91
N ARG A 137 -29.98 -2.61 -25.69
CA ARG A 137 -30.33 -3.90 -25.12
C ARG A 137 -30.99 -3.72 -23.75
N GLN A 138 -32.14 -4.36 -23.63
CA GLN A 138 -32.94 -4.55 -22.44
C GLN A 138 -32.12 -5.32 -21.38
N GLY A 139 -32.03 -4.82 -20.14
CA GLY A 139 -31.60 -5.63 -18.98
C GLY A 139 -30.36 -5.22 -18.20
N GLY A 140 -29.64 -4.14 -18.56
CA GLY A 140 -28.78 -3.40 -17.62
C GLY A 140 -27.56 -4.09 -16.96
N MET A 141 -27.14 -5.29 -17.37
CA MET A 141 -25.93 -5.93 -16.83
C MET A 141 -24.77 -5.90 -17.83
N PHE A 142 -23.67 -5.26 -17.45
CA PHE A 142 -22.39 -5.35 -18.14
C PHE A 142 -21.60 -6.52 -17.56
N HIS A 143 -21.35 -7.55 -18.38
CA HIS A 143 -20.34 -8.57 -18.08
C HIS A 143 -19.12 -8.34 -18.95
N TYR A 144 -17.95 -8.20 -18.33
CA TYR A 144 -16.68 -8.37 -19.02
C TYR A 144 -16.01 -9.61 -18.42
N SER A 145 -16.04 -10.72 -19.15
CA SER A 145 -15.16 -11.87 -18.87
C SER A 145 -14.20 -12.04 -20.03
N THR A 146 -12.92 -11.84 -19.78
CA THR A 146 -11.86 -12.44 -20.60
C THR A 146 -10.82 -12.96 -19.64
N GLY A 147 -11.01 -14.22 -19.24
CA GLY A 147 -9.92 -15.03 -18.72
C GLY A 147 -9.06 -15.51 -19.90
N HIS A 148 -7.75 -15.38 -19.77
CA HIS A 148 -6.82 -16.37 -20.29
C HIS A 148 -5.63 -16.51 -19.34
N ILE A 149 -5.28 -17.78 -19.19
CA ILE A 149 -4.37 -18.45 -18.27
C ILE A 149 -2.96 -18.22 -18.78
N ASN A 150 -2.02 -17.87 -17.89
CA ASN A 150 -0.60 -18.11 -18.15
C ASN A 150 -0.05 -18.94 -16.99
N GLU A 151 0.07 -20.24 -17.27
CA GLU A 151 1.06 -21.15 -16.71
C GLU A 151 2.46 -20.63 -17.10
N TRP A 152 3.46 -20.84 -16.25
CA TRP A 152 4.86 -20.54 -16.60
C TRP A 152 5.72 -21.78 -16.32
N GLU A 153 6.49 -22.19 -17.33
CA GLU A 153 7.67 -23.08 -17.21
C GLU A 153 8.81 -22.41 -16.43
#